data_AF-A0A1H7B891-F1
#
_entry.id   AF-A0A1H7B891-F1
#
_cell.length_a   1.000
_cell.length_b   1.000
_cell.length_c   1.000
_cell.angle_alpha   90.00
_cell.angle_beta   90.00
_cell.angle_gamma   90.00
#
_symmetry.space_group_name_H-M   'P 1'
#
loop_
_entity.id
_entity.type
_entity.pdbx_description
1 polymer ?
#
loop_
_entity_poly.entity_id
_entity_poly.type
_entity_poly.pdbx_seq_one_letter_code
_entity_poly.pdbx_strand_id
1 'polypeptide(L)'
;MKHQIVGRYRGFVIEARIEPRTARSSDGLALRYRVSWSLRAVASKQRVLGDVADPVIYDSDSLALTCVDRAARALIDAMLADGDELASARMLQS
;
A
#
# COMPACT_ATOMS: atom_id res chain seq x y z
N MET A 1 1.27 15.03 9.75
CA MET A 1 1.52 13.78 9.00
C MET A 1 1.27 12.62 9.94
N LYS A 2 0.44 11.66 9.54
CA LYS A 2 0.07 10.50 10.35
C LYS A 2 0.62 9.23 9.69
N HIS A 3 1.26 8.38 10.47
CA HIS A 3 1.67 7.04 10.04
C HIS A 3 0.86 6.02 10.83
N GLN A 4 0.20 5.09 10.14
CA GLN A 4 -0.59 4.06 10.81
C GLN A 4 -0.53 2.71 10.09
N ILE A 5 -0.70 1.65 10.88
CA ILE A 5 -0.94 0.30 10.35
C ILE A 5 -2.38 0.27 9.85
N VAL A 6 -2.55 -0.04 8.56
CA VAL A 6 -3.86 -0.21 7.92
C VAL A 6 -4.40 -1.62 8.17
N GLY A 7 -3.51 -2.61 8.08
CA GLY A 7 -3.90 -4.01 8.24
C GLY A 7 -2.72 -4.97 8.19
N ARG A 8 -3.03 -6.26 8.32
CA ARG A 8 -2.10 -7.37 8.13
C ARG A 8 -2.72 -8.37 7.18
N TYR A 9 -1.96 -8.85 6.20
CA TYR A 9 -2.45 -9.77 5.19
C TYR A 9 -1.33 -10.70 4.70
N ARG A 10 -1.58 -12.02 4.70
CA ARG A 10 -0.66 -13.06 4.20
C ARG A 10 0.80 -12.91 4.63
N GLY A 11 1.04 -12.57 5.90
CA GLY A 11 2.39 -12.40 6.44
C GLY A 11 3.04 -11.04 6.17
N PHE A 12 2.29 -10.07 5.63
CA PHE A 12 2.72 -8.68 5.44
C PHE A 12 1.94 -7.74 6.37
N VAL A 13 2.62 -6.69 6.83
CA VAL A 13 2.03 -5.52 7.49
C VAL A 13 1.88 -4.42 6.44
N ILE A 14 0.69 -3.84 6.38
CA ILE A 14 0.35 -2.74 5.47
C ILE A 14 0.41 -1.44 6.27
N GLU A 15 1.27 -0.53 5.85
CA GLU A 15 1.49 0.75 6.52
C GLU A 15 1.12 1.91 5.57
N ALA A 16 0.41 2.91 6.09
CA ALA A 16 0.04 4.10 5.33
C ALA A 16 0.55 5.37 6.01
N ARG A 17 1.13 6.25 5.21
CA ARG A 17 1.49 7.62 5.55
C ARG A 17 0.47 8.56 4.93
N ILE A 18 -0.22 9.31 5.78
CA ILE A 18 -1.24 10.27 5.38
C ILE A 18 -0.78 11.69 5.71
N GLU A 19 -0.81 12.53 4.69
CA GLU A 19 -0.50 13.94 4.75
C GLU A 19 -1.72 14.78 4.36
N PRO A 20 -2.33 15.52 5.31
CA PRO A 20 -3.36 16.49 4.95
C PRO A 20 -2.76 17.60 4.08
N ARG A 21 -3.48 17.96 3.02
CA ARG A 21 -3.14 18.99 2.05
C ARG A 21 -4.37 19.84 1.83
N THR A 22 -4.24 21.14 1.99
CA THR A 22 -5.27 22.08 1.55
C THR A 22 -5.09 22.33 0.06
N ALA A 23 -6.15 22.09 -0.71
CA ALA A 23 -6.20 22.39 -2.13
C ALA A 23 -7.25 23.47 -2.37
N ARG A 24 -6.91 24.47 -3.18
CA ARG A 24 -7.90 25.45 -3.65
C ARG A 24 -8.77 24.79 -4.72
N SER A 25 -10.07 24.82 -4.50
CA SER A 25 -11.11 24.37 -5.43
C SER A 25 -12.03 25.54 -5.76
N SER A 26 -12.91 25.35 -6.74
CA SER A 26 -13.94 26.32 -7.13
C SER A 26 -14.84 26.73 -5.95
N ASP A 27 -15.09 25.79 -5.04
CA ASP A 27 -15.98 25.95 -3.88
C ASP A 27 -15.23 26.44 -2.63
N GLY A 28 -13.94 26.78 -2.75
CA GLY A 28 -13.09 27.27 -1.66
C GLY A 28 -11.93 26.33 -1.32
N LEU A 29 -11.45 26.41 -0.08
CA LEU A 29 -10.37 25.54 0.40
C LEU A 29 -10.93 24.18 0.80
N ALA A 30 -10.57 23.15 0.04
CA ALA A 30 -10.90 21.77 0.37
C ALA A 30 -9.73 21.10 1.07
N LEU A 31 -10.01 20.36 2.13
CA LEU A 31 -9.04 19.47 2.76
C LEU A 31 -8.97 18.19 1.91
N ARG A 32 -7.76 17.82 1.51
CA ARG A 32 -7.46 16.58 0.80
C ARG A 32 -6.34 15.84 1.50
N TYR A 33 -6.16 14.58 1.17
CA TYR A 33 -5.25 13.68 1.86
C TYR A 33 -4.33 13.03 0.86
N ARG A 34 -3.04 13.37 0.93
CA ARG A 34 -1.98 12.73 0.15
C ARG A 34 -1.54 11.48 0.91
N VAL A 35 -1.62 10.33 0.26
CA VAL A 35 -1.35 9.05 0.90
C VAL A 35 -0.30 8.26 0.16
N SER A 36 0.75 7.87 0.87
CA SER A 36 1.71 6.85 0.44
C SER A 36 1.58 5.62 1.34
N TRP A 37 1.99 4.46 0.85
CA TRP A 37 1.91 3.22 1.61
C TRP A 37 3.06 2.29 1.26
N SER A 38 3.40 1.44 2.21
CA SER A 38 4.49 0.48 2.13
C SER A 38 4.08 -0.87 2.72
N LEU A 39 4.83 -1.91 2.36
CA LEU A 39 4.63 -3.26 2.87
C LEU A 39 5.86 -3.72 3.63
N ARG A 40 5.63 -4.33 4.79
CA ARG A 40 6.68 -4.97 5.59
C ARG A 40 6.38 -6.44 5.77
N ALA A 41 7.24 -7.32 5.27
CA ALA A 41 7.14 -8.75 5.53
C ALA A 41 7.45 -9.06 7.01
N VAL A 42 6.61 -9.87 7.66
CA VAL A 42 6.76 -10.25 9.08
C VAL A 42 7.95 -11.20 9.27
N ALA A 43 8.23 -12.07 8.30
CA ALA A 43 9.24 -13.12 8.41
C ALA A 43 10.68 -12.67 8.12
N SER A 44 10.87 -11.54 7.44
CA SER A 44 12.20 -11.06 7.04
C SER A 44 12.42 -9.64 7.53
N LYS A 45 13.34 -9.47 8.50
CA LYS A 45 13.74 -8.18 9.12
C LYS A 45 14.15 -7.07 8.13
N GLN A 46 14.16 -7.30 6.82
CA GLN A 46 14.78 -6.42 5.83
C GLN A 46 14.01 -6.19 4.52
N ARG A 47 12.81 -6.75 4.31
CA ARG A 47 11.99 -6.43 3.12
C ARG A 47 10.88 -5.46 3.47
N VAL A 48 11.24 -4.18 3.55
CA VAL A 48 10.30 -3.10 3.29
C VAL A 48 10.30 -2.93 1.77
N LEU A 49 9.22 -3.35 1.10
CA LEU A 49 8.94 -2.77 -0.21
C LEU A 49 8.65 -1.31 0.09
N GLY A 50 9.45 -0.39 -0.46
CA GLY A 50 9.43 1.04 -0.16
C GLY A 50 8.08 1.71 -0.42
N ASP A 51 8.04 3.00 -0.72
CA ASP A 51 6.80 3.59 -1.24
C ASP A 51 6.46 2.89 -2.57
N VAL A 52 5.38 2.10 -2.58
CA VAL A 52 5.06 1.22 -3.73
C VAL A 52 4.27 1.95 -4.82
N ALA A 53 3.81 3.18 -4.54
CA ALA A 53 3.07 3.99 -5.48
C ALA A 53 3.35 5.49 -5.28
N ASP A 54 3.16 6.26 -6.35
CA ASP A 54 3.07 7.71 -6.25
C ASP A 54 1.94 8.10 -5.28
N PRO A 55 2.14 9.12 -4.43
CA PRO A 55 1.13 9.44 -3.44
C PRO A 55 -0.18 9.92 -4.09
N VAL A 56 -1.27 9.23 -3.79
CA VAL A 56 -2.60 9.52 -4.33
C VAL A 56 -3.32 10.51 -3.42
N ILE A 57 -4.13 11.38 -4.03
CA ILE A 57 -4.93 12.37 -3.30
C ILE A 57 -6.36 11.85 -3.13
N TYR A 58 -6.86 11.88 -1.89
CA TYR A 58 -8.22 11.49 -1.53
C TYR A 58 -8.97 12.61 -0.80
N ASP A 59 -10.29 12.60 -0.85
CA ASP A 59 -11.13 13.60 -0.19
C ASP A 59 -11.34 13.32 1.31
N SER A 60 -11.06 12.10 1.78
CA SER A 60 -11.12 11.77 3.21
C SER A 60 -10.11 10.71 3.62
N ASP A 61 -9.74 10.70 4.92
CA ASP A 61 -8.89 9.69 5.54
C ASP A 61 -9.46 8.27 5.40
N SER A 62 -10.77 8.10 5.58
CA SER A 62 -11.42 6.79 5.51
C SER A 62 -11.33 6.19 4.11
N LEU A 63 -11.60 7.01 3.08
CA LEU A 63 -11.52 6.58 1.69
C LEU A 63 -10.08 6.24 1.30
N ALA A 64 -9.13 7.06 1.71
CA ALA A 64 -7.70 6.79 1.60
C ALA A 64 -7.32 5.41 2.17
N LEU A 65 -7.72 5.12 3.40
CA LEU A 65 -7.37 3.87 4.08
C LEU A 65 -7.99 2.65 3.40
N THR A 66 -9.25 2.73 2.96
CA THR A 66 -9.90 1.65 2.21
C THR A 66 -9.21 1.37 0.87
N CYS A 67 -8.82 2.42 0.14
CA CYS A 67 -8.10 2.28 -1.12
C CYS A 67 -6.71 1.66 -0.92
N VAL A 68 -5.97 2.08 0.13
CA VAL A 68 -4.68 1.48 0.48
C VAL A 68 -4.84 -0.01 0.83
N ASP A 69 -5.79 -0.39 1.67
CA ASP A 69 -5.99 -1.80 2.04
C ASP A 69 -6.26 -2.67 0.80
N ARG A 70 -7.16 -2.22 -0.09
CA ARG A 70 -7.47 -2.94 -1.33
C ARG A 70 -6.25 -3.06 -2.26
N ALA A 71 -5.54 -1.96 -2.50
CA ALA A 71 -4.37 -1.94 -3.39
C ALA A 71 -3.23 -2.81 -2.85
N ALA A 72 -2.96 -2.71 -1.55
CA ALA A 72 -1.95 -3.50 -0.87
C ALA A 72 -2.24 -5.00 -0.96
N ARG A 73 -3.48 -5.42 -0.73
CA ARG A 73 -3.87 -6.84 -0.85
C ARG A 73 -3.72 -7.35 -2.29
N ALA A 74 -4.18 -6.58 -3.27
CA ALA A 74 -4.04 -6.94 -4.68
C ALA A 74 -2.58 -7.10 -5.09
N LEU A 75 -1.70 -6.19 -4.62
CA LEU A 75 -0.26 -6.31 -4.86
C LEU A 75 0.33 -7.55 -4.17
N ILE A 76 -0.03 -7.82 -2.92
CA ILE A 76 0.43 -9.02 -2.21
C ILE A 76 0.00 -10.29 -2.95
N ASP A 77 -1.25 -10.35 -3.41
CA ASP A 77 -1.75 -11.50 -4.16
C ASP A 77 -1.00 -11.67 -5.48
N ALA A 78 -0.73 -10.59 -6.22
CA ALA A 78 0.08 -10.63 -7.44
C ALA A 78 1.53 -11.08 -7.16
N MET A 79 2.19 -10.49 -6.15
CA MET A 79 3.55 -10.88 -5.75
C MET A 79 3.65 -12.36 -5.36
N LEU A 80 2.62 -12.88 -4.70
CA LEU A 80 2.57 -14.29 -4.32
C LEU A 80 2.28 -15.19 -5.51
N ALA A 81 1.40 -14.79 -6.44
CA ALA A 81 1.15 -15.51 -7.68
C ALA A 81 2.41 -15.57 -8.58
N ASP A 82 3.08 -14.43 -8.78
CA ASP A 82 4.32 -14.33 -9.55
C ASP A 82 5.47 -15.11 -8.88
N GLY A 83 5.52 -15.09 -7.54
CA GLY A 83 6.47 -15.88 -6.76
C GLY A 83 6.25 -17.39 -6.89
N ASP A 84 4.98 -17.81 -7.01
CA ASP A 84 4.57 -19.19 -7.24
C ASP A 84 4.88 -19.63 -8.69
N GLU A 85 4.77 -18.72 -9.67
CA GLU A 85 5.26 -18.96 -11.04
C GLU A 85 6.78 -19.09 -11.11
N LEU A 86 7.54 -18.28 -10.36
CA LEU A 86 9.01 -18.38 -10.26
C LEU A 86 9.48 -19.66 -9.54
N ALA A 87 8.72 -20.14 -8.55
CA ALA A 87 8.96 -21.41 -7.89
C ALA A 87 8.57 -22.60 -8.79
N SER A 88 7.44 -22.51 -9.48
CA SER A 88 6.94 -23.54 -10.42
C SER A 88 7.81 -23.66 -11.68
N ALA A 89 8.29 -22.55 -12.24
CA ALA A 89 9.22 -22.55 -13.37
C ALA A 89 10.59 -23.17 -13.03
N ARG A 90 11.01 -23.08 -11.76
CA ARG A 90 12.23 -23.76 -11.27
C ARG A 90 12.03 -25.25 -11.01
N MET A 91 10.82 -25.70 -10.69
CA MET A 91 10.53 -27.14 -10.50
C MET A 91 10.27 -27.90 -11.80
N LEU A 92 9.92 -27.22 -12.90
CA LEU A 92 9.77 -27.83 -14.22
C LEU A 92 11.09 -27.97 -15.01
N GLN A 93 12.23 -27.61 -14.42
CA GLN A 93 13.56 -27.79 -14.99
C GLN A 93 14.38 -28.92 -14.34
N SER A 94 13.76 -29.76 -13.49
CA SER A 94 14.40 -30.95 -12.90
C SER A 94 14.09 -32.22 -13.68
#